data_AF-A0A927B8H2-F1
#
_entry.id   AF-A0A927B8H2-F1
#
_cell.length_a   1.000
_cell.length_b   1.000
_cell.length_c   1.000
_cell.angle_alpha   90.00
_cell.angle_beta   90.00
_cell.angle_gamma   90.00
#
_symmetry.space_group_name_H-M   'P 1'
#
loop_
_entity.id
_entity.type
_entity.pdbx_description
1 polymer ?
#
loop_
_entity_poly.entity_id
_entity_poly.type
_entity_poly.pdbx_seq_one_letter_code
_entity_poly.pdbx_strand_id
1 'polypeptide(L)'
;METIYDWLLHNTGNTGNYYTILNTQRDESDGLDVMVRSADFKVVNLLIHDAQNSDFSGGKSLENSYVFGDEQQVISFLIDGKTPESQPDKNTAGISVLVTEPAGEAGDVTFPPAQS
;
A
#
# COMPACT_ATOMS: atom_id res chain seq x y z
N MET A 1 10.11 9.98 1.43
CA MET A 1 9.30 9.19 0.50
C MET A 1 10.10 8.49 -0.60
N GLU A 2 11.22 9.07 -1.08
CA GLU A 2 12.01 8.55 -2.22
C GLU A 2 12.45 7.08 -2.08
N THR A 3 12.92 6.66 -0.90
CA THR A 3 13.39 5.28 -0.71
C THR A 3 12.27 4.27 -0.93
N ILE A 4 11.06 4.58 -0.46
CA ILE A 4 9.89 3.72 -0.66
C ILE A 4 9.54 3.67 -2.15
N TYR A 5 9.52 4.83 -2.82
CA TYR A 5 9.19 4.92 -4.23
C TYR A 5 10.16 4.10 -5.10
N ASP A 6 11.47 4.28 -4.89
CA ASP A 6 12.49 3.53 -5.63
C ASP A 6 12.36 2.02 -5.37
N TRP A 7 12.11 1.63 -4.12
CA TRP A 7 11.91 0.22 -3.79
C TRP A 7 10.69 -0.38 -4.52
N LEU A 8 9.56 0.34 -4.55
CA LEU A 8 8.33 -0.07 -5.24
C LEU A 8 8.57 -0.29 -6.74
N LEU A 9 9.29 0.63 -7.39
CA LEU A 9 9.61 0.51 -8.81
C LEU A 9 10.48 -0.72 -9.09
N HIS A 10 11.49 -0.99 -8.28
CA HIS A 10 12.37 -2.15 -8.46
C HIS A 10 11.69 -3.50 -8.14
N ASN A 11 10.58 -3.49 -7.39
CA ASN A 11 9.87 -4.70 -6.94
C ASN A 11 8.51 -4.90 -7.61
N THR A 12 8.22 -4.14 -8.67
CA THR A 12 6.99 -4.33 -9.46
C THR A 12 6.92 -5.76 -10.02
N GLY A 13 5.81 -6.44 -9.77
CA GLY A 13 5.57 -7.82 -10.19
C GLY A 13 6.26 -8.91 -9.34
N ASN A 14 7.00 -8.55 -8.29
CA ASN A 14 7.64 -9.53 -7.41
C ASN A 14 6.61 -10.24 -6.52
N THR A 15 6.34 -11.51 -6.82
CA THR A 15 5.36 -12.33 -6.10
C THR A 15 5.87 -12.92 -4.78
N GLY A 16 7.14 -12.72 -4.44
CA GLY A 16 7.72 -13.13 -3.15
C GLY A 16 7.40 -12.19 -2.00
N ASN A 17 6.89 -10.99 -2.29
CA ASN A 17 6.47 -10.00 -1.31
C ASN A 17 5.04 -10.30 -0.81
N TYR A 18 4.74 -9.85 0.42
CA TYR A 18 3.40 -9.91 1.01
C TYR A 18 2.34 -9.27 0.10
N TYR A 19 2.70 -8.15 -0.52
CA TYR A 19 1.96 -7.54 -1.61
C TYR A 19 2.75 -7.60 -2.92
N THR A 20 2.14 -8.16 -3.96
CA THR A 20 2.67 -8.01 -5.32
C THR A 20 2.35 -6.61 -5.82
N ILE A 21 3.37 -5.78 -6.07
CA ILE A 21 3.18 -4.42 -6.59
C ILE A 21 2.78 -4.50 -8.06
N LEU A 22 1.66 -3.89 -8.42
CA LEU A 22 1.14 -3.88 -9.80
C LEU A 22 1.41 -2.54 -10.50
N ASN A 23 1.26 -1.44 -9.77
CA ASN A 23 1.51 -0.10 -10.28
C ASN A 23 1.84 0.86 -9.14
N THR A 24 2.57 1.93 -9.43
CA THR A 24 2.93 2.98 -8.47
C THR A 24 2.89 4.35 -9.14
N GLN A 25 2.20 5.29 -8.52
CA GLN A 25 2.07 6.67 -8.97
C GLN A 25 2.42 7.60 -7.80
N ARG A 26 2.99 8.77 -8.12
CA ARG A 26 3.10 9.88 -7.16
C ARG A 26 1.81 10.68 -7.14
N ASP A 27 1.33 10.97 -5.95
CA ASP A 27 0.24 11.90 -5.71
C ASP A 27 0.76 13.35 -5.70
N GLU A 28 -0.12 14.31 -5.94
CA GLU A 28 0.18 15.75 -5.93
C GLU A 28 0.64 16.25 -4.55
N SER A 29 0.34 15.50 -3.48
CA SER A 29 0.70 15.80 -2.09
C SER A 29 2.04 15.21 -1.63
N ASP A 30 2.89 14.75 -2.55
CA ASP A 30 4.13 14.00 -2.29
C ASP A 30 3.89 12.63 -1.60
N GLY A 31 2.66 12.12 -1.69
CA GLY A 31 2.30 10.75 -1.37
C GLY A 31 2.50 9.79 -2.54
N LEU A 32 2.30 8.50 -2.29
CA LEU A 32 2.36 7.43 -3.27
C LEU A 32 1.03 6.67 -3.30
N ASP A 33 0.47 6.55 -4.49
CA ASP A 33 -0.66 5.68 -4.79
C ASP A 33 -0.14 4.38 -5.40
N VAL A 34 -0.37 3.27 -4.70
CA VAL A 34 0.17 1.96 -5.09
C VAL A 34 -0.98 1.00 -5.30
N MET A 35 -1.07 0.42 -6.49
CA MET A 35 -1.96 -0.70 -6.73
C MET A 35 -1.21 -1.99 -6.43
N VAL A 36 -1.78 -2.82 -5.56
CA VAL A 36 -1.16 -4.07 -5.16
C VAL A 36 -2.14 -5.22 -5.21
N ARG A 37 -1.59 -6.43 -5.26
CA ARG A 37 -2.35 -7.67 -5.17
C ARG A 37 -1.87 -8.49 -3.98
N SER A 38 -2.80 -8.97 -3.17
CA SER A 38 -2.53 -9.94 -2.10
C SER A 38 -2.35 -11.36 -2.65
N ALA A 39 -1.95 -12.28 -1.77
CA ALA A 39 -1.72 -13.69 -2.12
C ALA A 39 -3.00 -14.44 -2.56
N ASP A 40 -4.18 -13.99 -2.13
CA ASP A 40 -5.49 -14.50 -2.51
C ASP A 40 -6.06 -13.82 -3.79
N PHE A 41 -5.22 -13.07 -4.51
CA PHE A 41 -5.55 -12.38 -5.76
C PHE A 41 -6.55 -11.22 -5.65
N LYS A 42 -6.85 -10.75 -4.44
CA LYS A 42 -7.56 -9.48 -4.23
C LYS A 42 -6.65 -8.30 -4.60
N VAL A 43 -7.20 -7.34 -5.33
CA VAL A 43 -6.52 -6.07 -5.64
C VAL A 43 -6.95 -5.02 -4.61
N VAL A 44 -5.98 -4.34 -4.03
CA VAL A 44 -6.19 -3.21 -3.11
C VAL A 44 -5.27 -2.05 -3.49
N ASN A 45 -5.64 -0.85 -3.08
CA ASN A 45 -4.77 0.32 -3.19
C ASN A 45 -4.14 0.62 -1.83
N LEU A 46 -2.84 0.88 -1.83
CA LEU A 46 -2.11 1.45 -0.72
C LEU A 46 -1.89 2.93 -1.00
N LEU A 47 -2.30 3.79 -0.07
CA LEU A 47 -2.00 5.22 -0.10
C LEU A 47 -0.92 5.46 0.96
N ILE A 48 0.28 5.83 0.53
CA ILE A 48 1.45 6.01 1.40
C ILE A 48 1.79 7.49 1.45
N HIS A 49 1.75 8.10 2.63
CA HIS A 49 1.98 9.53 2.78
C HIS A 49 2.59 9.84 4.15
N ASP A 50 3.15 11.03 4.31
CA ASP A 50 3.55 11.49 5.63
C ASP A 50 2.34 11.58 6.56
N ALA A 51 2.47 11.07 7.79
CA ALA A 51 1.36 10.95 8.74
C ALA A 51 0.74 12.30 9.14
N GLN A 52 1.50 13.40 9.00
CA GLN A 52 1.00 14.75 9.25
C GLN A 52 0.09 15.29 8.13
N ASN A 53 0.14 14.69 6.94
CA ASN A 53 -0.74 15.02 5.81
C ASN A 53 -2.02 14.16 5.86
N SER A 54 -2.76 14.23 6.97
CA SER A 54 -3.87 13.32 7.28
C SER A 54 -5.20 13.64 6.58
N ASP A 55 -5.22 14.45 5.51
CA ASP A 55 -6.46 14.96 4.90
C ASP A 55 -7.11 14.00 3.88
N PHE A 56 -6.95 12.69 4.08
CA PHE A 56 -7.64 11.66 3.28
C PHE A 56 -9.03 11.37 3.86
N SER A 57 -9.94 12.34 3.73
CA SER A 57 -11.38 12.19 4.02
C SER A 57 -12.23 11.87 2.78
N GLY A 58 -11.58 11.48 1.68
CA GLY A 58 -12.21 11.28 0.37
C GLY A 58 -12.95 9.95 0.23
N GLY A 59 -13.98 9.68 1.05
CA GLY A 59 -15.08 8.72 0.77
C GLY A 59 -14.75 7.27 0.39
N LYS A 60 -13.47 6.85 0.41
CA LYS A 60 -13.03 5.48 0.10
C LYS A 60 -13.28 4.58 1.31
N SER A 61 -13.73 3.35 1.06
CA SER A 61 -13.86 2.34 2.12
C SER A 61 -12.45 1.95 2.59
N LEU A 62 -12.08 2.45 3.77
CA LEU A 62 -10.80 2.16 4.39
C LEU A 62 -10.88 0.77 5.03
N GLU A 63 -10.08 -0.16 4.53
CA GLU A 63 -9.98 -1.50 5.13
C GLU A 63 -9.08 -1.49 6.35
N ASN A 64 -7.91 -0.87 6.23
CA ASN A 64 -6.91 -0.80 7.28
C ASN A 64 -6.08 0.49 7.18
N SER A 65 -5.52 0.91 8.30
CA SER A 65 -4.58 2.03 8.38
C SER A 65 -3.43 1.67 9.30
N TYR A 66 -2.22 1.97 8.88
CA TYR A 66 -0.99 1.73 9.62
C TYR A 66 -0.16 3.01 9.66
N VAL A 67 0.52 3.27 10.76
CA VAL A 67 1.48 4.37 10.90
C VAL A 67 2.81 3.77 11.30
N PHE A 68 3.84 4.07 10.50
CA PHE A 68 5.21 3.58 10.64
C PHE A 68 6.14 4.72 11.04
N GLY A 69 7.19 4.40 11.79
CA GLY A 69 8.16 5.40 12.23
C GLY A 69 9.13 5.84 11.14
N ASP A 70 9.40 4.97 10.15
CA ASP A 70 10.35 5.22 9.07
C ASP A 70 10.02 4.42 7.79
N GLU A 71 10.75 4.75 6.71
CA GLU A 71 10.58 4.11 5.40
C GLU A 71 10.94 2.62 5.39
N GLN A 72 11.89 2.20 6.23
CA GLN A 72 12.34 0.81 6.28
C GLN A 72 11.28 -0.11 6.90
N GLN A 73 10.52 0.41 7.86
CA GLN A 73 9.36 -0.29 8.41
C GLN A 73 8.24 -0.46 7.38
N VAL A 74 7.98 0.57 6.56
CA VAL A 74 7.04 0.46 5.43
C VAL A 74 7.49 -0.61 4.43
N ILE A 75 8.76 -0.60 4.06
CA ILE A 75 9.33 -1.63 3.16
C ILE A 75 9.20 -3.02 3.78
N SER A 76 9.48 -3.16 5.08
CA SER A 76 9.34 -4.45 5.80
C SER A 76 7.88 -4.94 5.83
N PHE A 77 6.93 -4.02 5.94
CA PHE A 77 5.50 -4.33 5.79
C PHE A 77 5.16 -4.82 4.38
N LEU A 78 5.68 -4.18 3.34
CA LEU A 78 5.44 -4.58 1.94
C LEU A 78 6.05 -5.94 1.60
N ILE A 79 7.20 -6.29 2.21
CA ILE A 79 7.88 -7.58 2.00
C ILE A 79 7.23 -8.69 2.80
N ASP A 80 7.05 -8.51 4.11
CA ASP A 80 6.73 -9.60 5.04
C ASP A 80 5.34 -9.50 5.67
N GLY A 81 4.61 -8.41 5.44
CA GLY A 81 3.33 -8.13 6.12
C GLY A 81 3.50 -7.73 7.59
N LYS A 82 4.73 -7.43 8.04
CA LYS A 82 5.01 -7.01 9.41
C LYS A 82 4.38 -5.66 9.71
N THR A 83 3.38 -5.66 10.58
CA THR A 83 2.73 -4.44 11.06
C THR A 83 3.48 -3.85 12.26
N PRO A 84 3.34 -2.56 12.57
CA PRO A 84 3.95 -1.97 13.75
C PRO A 84 3.31 -2.55 15.03
N GLU A 85 4.11 -2.92 16.02
CA GLU A 85 3.64 -3.49 17.30
C GLU A 85 2.81 -2.50 18.14
N SER A 86 2.94 -1.21 17.87
CA SER A 86 2.15 -0.15 18.49
C SER A 86 1.93 0.95 17.46
N GLN A 87 0.67 1.25 17.16
CA GLN A 87 0.34 2.40 16.31
C GLN A 87 0.70 3.67 17.09
N PRO A 88 1.64 4.50 16.58
CA PRO A 88 1.89 5.80 17.16
C PRO A 88 0.61 6.64 17.16
N ASP A 89 0.44 7.52 18.15
CA ASP A 89 -0.65 8.51 18.12
C ASP A 89 -0.61 9.28 16.79
N LYS A 90 -1.78 9.68 16.27
CA LYS A 90 -1.91 10.39 14.98
C LYS A 90 -1.09 11.69 14.86
N ASN A 91 -0.53 12.19 15.95
CA ASN A 91 0.34 13.36 16.00
C ASN A 91 1.85 13.02 15.97
N THR A 92 2.22 11.76 15.83
CA THR A 92 3.63 11.33 15.76
C THR A 92 4.14 11.53 14.34
N ALA A 93 5.33 12.10 14.19
CA ALA A 93 6.03 12.12 12.91
C ALA A 93 6.23 10.66 12.42
N GLY A 94 5.88 10.39 11.17
CA GLY A 94 5.91 9.04 10.62
C GLY A 94 5.27 8.98 9.24
N ILE A 95 5.11 7.76 8.72
CA ILE A 95 4.53 7.47 7.40
C ILE A 95 3.26 6.66 7.60
N SER A 96 2.16 7.17 7.07
CA SER A 96 0.86 6.52 7.05
C SER A 96 0.72 5.67 5.79
N VAL A 97 0.21 4.46 5.96
CA VAL A 97 -0.20 3.55 4.88
C VAL A 97 -1.66 3.22 5.06
N LEU A 98 -2.49 3.64 4.11
CA LEU A 98 -3.92 3.38 4.08
C LEU A 98 -4.22 2.29 3.07
N VAL A 99 -4.91 1.23 3.48
CA VAL A 99 -5.38 0.16 2.59
C VAL A 99 -6.83 0.44 2.25
N THR A 100 -7.11 0.58 0.96
CA THR A 100 -8.46 0.84 0.45
C THR A 100 -8.81 -0.11 -0.68
N GLU A 101 -10.08 -0.45 -0.79
CA GLU A 101 -10.56 -1.17 -1.97
C GLU A 101 -10.47 -0.27 -3.21
N PRO A 102 -10.16 -0.83 -4.38
CA PRO A 102 -10.21 -0.09 -5.63
C PRO A 102 -11.64 0.31 -5.96
N ALA A 103 -11.80 1.49 -6.57
CA ALA A 103 -13.11 1.96 -7.00
C ALA A 103 -13.63 1.11 -8.18
N GLY A 104 -14.94 0.87 -8.20
CA GLY A 104 -15.60 0.14 -9.29
C GLY A 104 -15.39 -1.38 -9.23
N GLU A 105 -15.35 -2.04 -10.39
CA GLU A 105 -15.23 -3.52 -10.51
C GLU A 105 -13.79 -4.05 -10.52
N ALA A 106 -12.80 -3.23 -10.16
CA ALA A 106 -11.38 -3.57 -10.28
C ALA A 106 -10.82 -4.45 -9.13
N GLY A 107 -11.67 -4.93 -8.21
CA GLY A 107 -11.27 -5.60 -6.97
C GLY A 107 -10.79 -7.05 -7.13
N ASP A 108 -11.27 -7.77 -8.15
CA ASP A 108 -11.01 -9.20 -8.31
C ASP A 108 -10.34 -9.50 -9.66
N VAL A 109 -9.14 -10.09 -9.61
CA VAL A 109 -8.43 -10.57 -10.80
C VAL A 109 -8.69 -12.06 -10.98
N THR A 110 -9.36 -12.43 -12.07
CA THR A 110 -9.59 -13.83 -12.44
C THR A 110 -8.58 -14.28 -13.48
N PHE A 111 -7.96 -15.45 -13.25
CA PHE A 111 -7.15 -16.09 -14.30
C PHE A 111 -8.06 -16.79 -15.31
N PRO A 112 -7.62 -16.89 -16.58
CA PRO A 112 -8.28 -17.77 -17.53
C PRO A 112 -8.42 -19.17 -16.92
N PRO A 113 -9.56 -19.86 -17.14
CA PRO A 113 -9.68 -21.25 -16.70
C PRO A 113 -8.54 -22.06 -17.32
N ALA A 114 -7.97 -22.99 -16.55
CA ALA A 114 -6.98 -23.92 -17.06
C ALA A 114 -7.56 -24.60 -18.32
N GLN A 115 -6.85 -24.48 -19.44
CA GLN A 115 -7.27 -25.18 -20.65
C GLN A 115 -7.04 -26.68 -20.42
N SER A 116 -8.15 -27.42 -20.38
CA SER A 116 -8.20 -28.89 -20.28
C SER A 116 -7.66 -29.56 -21.54
#